data_AF-A0A7L1S1W0-F1
#
_entry.id   AF-A0A7L1S1W0-F1
#
_cell.length_a   1.000
_cell.length_b   1.000
_cell.length_c   1.000
_cell.angle_alpha   90.00
_cell.angle_beta   90.00
_cell.angle_gamma   90.00
#
_symmetry.space_group_name_H-M   'P 1'
#
loop_
_entity.id
_entity.type
_entity.pdbx_description
1 polymer ?
#
loop_
_entity_poly.entity_id
_entity_poly.type
_entity_poly.pdbx_seq_one_letter_code
_entity_poly.pdbx_strand_id
1 'polypeptide(L)' 'VTFTAISFIPSSGRDVISINPKTGEIHLTAALDFEEVSVFDFRIEARDHGTPPLSGHCSVELEVLDVND' A
#
# COMPACT_ATOMS: atom_id res chain seq x y z
N VAL A 1 -8.06 12.55 -10.51
CA VAL A 1 -6.86 11.81 -10.10
C VAL A 1 -7.34 10.47 -9.59
N THR A 2 -6.67 9.40 -10.00
CA THR A 2 -6.92 8.04 -9.53
C THR A 2 -5.70 7.55 -8.78
N PHE A 3 -5.90 7.02 -7.57
CA PHE A 3 -4.87 6.39 -6.77
C PHE A 3 -4.83 4.88 -7.02
N THR A 4 -3.62 4.34 -7.12
CA THR A 4 -3.38 2.90 -7.26
C THR A 4 -2.22 2.50 -6.36
N ALA A 5 -2.39 1.41 -5.61
CA ALA A 5 -1.32 0.79 -4.86
C ALA A 5 -0.70 -0.29 -5.72
N ILE A 6 0.61 -0.25 -5.86
CA ILE A 6 1.40 -1.32 -6.46
C ILE A 6 1.80 -2.21 -5.28
N SER A 7 0.97 -3.22 -5.04
CA SER A 7 1.06 -4.13 -3.90
C SER A 7 2.39 -4.90 -3.91
N PHE A 8 3.07 -4.91 -2.76
CA PHE A 8 4.08 -5.92 -2.48
C PHE A 8 3.38 -7.13 -1.86
N ILE A 9 3.66 -8.32 -2.39
CA ILE A 9 3.12 -9.57 -1.86
C ILE A 9 4.15 -10.08 -0.85
N PRO A 10 3.92 -9.97 0.47
CA PRO A 10 4.76 -10.65 1.46
C PRO A 10 4.88 -12.15 1.16
N SER A 11 5.85 -12.82 1.77
CA SER A 11 6.11 -14.27 1.62
C SER A 11 4.86 -15.15 1.78
N SER A 12 3.84 -14.63 2.45
CA SER A 12 2.52 -15.23 2.66
C SER A 12 1.63 -15.32 1.41
N GLY A 13 1.99 -14.63 0.32
CA GLY A 13 1.26 -14.68 -0.95
C GLY A 13 -0.03 -13.85 -0.98
N ARG A 14 -0.30 -13.02 0.03
CA ARG A 14 -1.52 -12.20 0.12
C ARG A 14 -1.23 -10.74 -0.14
N ASP A 15 -2.11 -10.08 -0.91
CA ASP A 15 -2.15 -8.62 -0.95
C ASP A 15 -2.70 -8.13 0.38
N VAL A 16 -1.88 -7.44 1.17
CA VAL A 16 -2.19 -7.03 2.55
C VAL A 16 -2.78 -5.63 2.64
N ILE A 17 -2.76 -4.88 1.54
CA ILE A 17 -3.23 -3.49 1.48
C ILE A 17 -4.25 -3.28 0.38
N SER A 18 -5.07 -2.27 0.56
CA SER A 18 -5.96 -1.74 -0.47
C SER A 18 -5.95 -0.23 -0.39
N ILE A 19 -6.15 0.44 -1.54
CA ILE A 19 -6.25 1.90 -1.60
C ILE A 19 -7.58 2.30 -2.23
N ASN A 20 -8.24 3.29 -1.64
CA ASN A 20 -9.40 3.90 -2.25
C ASN A 20 -8.95 4.75 -3.45
N PRO A 21 -9.40 4.44 -4.68
CA PRO A 21 -8.91 5.11 -5.88
C PRO A 21 -9.29 6.59 -5.97
N LYS A 22 -10.25 7.06 -5.16
CA LYS A 22 -10.72 8.45 -5.14
C LYS A 22 -10.11 9.26 -4.01
N THR A 23 -10.03 8.70 -2.81
CA THR A 23 -9.56 9.42 -1.61
C THR A 23 -8.08 9.19 -1.31
N GLY A 24 -7.50 8.10 -1.80
CA GLY A 24 -6.15 7.67 -1.44
C GLY A 24 -6.05 7.03 -0.04
N GLU A 25 -7.18 6.79 0.64
CA GLU A 25 -7.19 6.09 1.93
C GLU A 25 -6.69 4.65 1.79
N ILE A 26 -5.81 4.26 2.70
CA ILE A 26 -5.17 2.94 2.71
C ILE A 26 -5.80 2.11 3.82
N HIS A 27 -6.17 0.87 3.49
CA HIS A 27 -6.73 -0.08 4.43
C HIS A 27 -6.00 -1.41 4.34
N LEU A 28 -5.85 -2.07 5.49
CA LEU A 28 -5.45 -3.47 5.52
C LEU A 28 -6.58 -4.37 5.01
N THR A 29 -6.25 -5.35 4.18
CA THR A 29 -7.19 -6.36 3.67
C THR A 29 -7.27 -7.60 4.58
N ALA A 30 -6.25 -7.79 5.43
CA ALA A 30 -6.14 -8.85 6.41
C ALA A 30 -5.36 -8.36 7.64
N ALA A 31 -5.48 -9.08 8.75
CA ALA A 31 -4.63 -8.83 9.91
C ALA A 31 -3.15 -9.09 9.54
N LEU A 32 -2.27 -8.27 10.09
CA LEU A 32 -0.82 -8.45 10.00
C LEU A 32 -0.34 -9.18 11.24
N ASP A 33 0.60 -10.09 11.04
CA ASP A 33 1.27 -10.86 12.08
C ASP A 33 2.74 -10.45 12.10
N PHE A 34 3.24 -9.99 13.25
CA PHE A 34 4.58 -9.43 13.37
C PHE A 34 5.66 -10.47 13.03
N GLU A 35 5.45 -11.71 13.48
CA GLU A 35 6.32 -12.85 13.22
C GLU A 35 6.37 -13.25 11.74
N GLU A 36 5.34 -12.91 10.97
CA GLU A 36 5.29 -13.16 9.53
C GLU A 36 5.93 -12.01 8.73
N VAL A 37 5.65 -10.77 9.12
CA VAL A 37 6.19 -9.57 8.49
C VAL A 37 6.26 -8.41 9.49
N SER A 38 7.47 -7.92 9.77
CA SER A 38 7.69 -6.77 10.66
C SER A 38 7.75 -5.43 9.92
N VAL A 39 8.27 -5.42 8.69
CA VAL A 39 8.36 -4.22 7.84
C VAL A 39 8.12 -4.60 6.39
N PHE A 40 7.36 -3.78 5.67
CA PHE A 40 7.25 -3.89 4.21
C PHE A 40 6.99 -2.54 3.54
N ASP A 41 7.45 -2.43 2.30
CA ASP A 41 7.27 -1.25 1.46
C ASP A 41 6.29 -1.48 0.33
N PHE A 42 5.56 -0.44 -0.04
CA PHE A 42 4.76 -0.42 -1.26
C PHE A 42 4.79 0.96 -1.93
N ARG A 43 4.42 0.98 -3.21
CA ARG A 43 4.42 2.21 -4.02
C ARG A 43 3.00 2.63 -4.35
N ILE A 44 2.72 3.92 -4.22
CA ILE A 44 1.46 4.52 -4.65
C ILE A 44 1.71 5.32 -5.92
N GLU A 45 0.82 5.16 -6.89
CA GLU A 45 0.70 6.04 -8.06
C GLU A 45 -0.55 6.90 -7.94
N ALA A 46 -0.41 8.20 -8.19
CA ALA A 46 -1.51 9.12 -8.39
C ALA A 46 -1.48 9.59 -9.86
N ARG A 47 -2.49 9.20 -10.64
CA ARG A 47 -2.58 9.54 -12.07
C ARG A 47 -3.70 10.54 -12.32
N ASP A 48 -3.43 11.64 -12.99
CA ASP A 48 -4.46 12.60 -13.37
C ASP A 48 -5.30 12.14 -14.59
N HIS A 49 -6.30 12.94 -14.97
CA HIS A 49 -7.14 12.67 -16.15
C HIS A 49 -6.83 13.64 -17.31
N GLY A 50 -5.61 14.17 -17.35
CA GLY A 50 -5.16 15.06 -18.41
C GLY A 50 -4.99 14.35 -19.76
N THR A 51 -4.67 15.13 -20.79
CA THR A 51 -4.31 14.61 -22.12
C THR A 51 -3.08 15.38 -22.62
N PRO A 52 -1.86 14.82 -22.51
CA PRO A 52 -1.53 13.51 -21.95
C PRO A 52 -1.71 13.46 -20.42
N PRO A 53 -1.96 12.27 -19.83
CA PRO A 53 -2.06 12.13 -18.39
C PRO A 53 -0.68 12.21 -17.74
N LEU A 54 -0.62 12.83 -16.55
CA LEU A 54 0.57 12.87 -15.72
C LEU A 54 0.39 11.95 -14.50
N SER A 55 1.51 11.38 -14.02
CA SER A 55 1.56 10.52 -12.85
C SER A 55 2.57 11.03 -11.84
N GLY A 56 2.21 10.97 -10.56
CA GLY A 56 3.10 11.14 -9.41
C GLY A 56 3.24 9.82 -8.64
N HIS A 57 4.38 9.62 -7.98
CA HIS A 57 4.68 8.39 -7.28
C HIS A 57 5.23 8.65 -5.87
N CYS A 58 4.90 7.78 -4.92
CA CYS A 58 5.39 7.81 -3.55
C CYS A 58 5.68 6.38 -3.06
N SER A 59 6.71 6.21 -2.22
CA SER A 59 6.97 4.97 -1.50
C SER A 59 6.48 5.11 -0.05
N VAL A 60 5.86 4.05 0.46
CA VAL A 60 5.36 3.97 1.84
C VAL A 60 6.00 2.75 2.49
N GLU A 61 6.69 3.00 3.60
CA GLU A 61 7.19 1.95 4.51
C GLU A 61 6.15 1.76 5.62
N LEU A 62 5.78 0.51 5.88
CA LEU A 62 4.85 0.14 6.95
C LEU A 62 5.59 -0.75 7.95
N GLU A 63 5.69 -0.27 9.18
CA GLU A 63 6.21 -1.01 10.33
C GLU A 63 5.05 -1.60 11.13
N VAL A 64 5.07 -2.92 11.30
CA VAL A 64 4.12 -3.64 12.14
C VAL A 64 4.66 -3.61 13.56
N LEU A 65 3.86 -3.06 14.48
CA LEU A 65 4.24 -3.00 15.88
C LEU A 65 3.89 -4.33 16.56
N ASP A 66 4.84 -4.91 17.28
CA ASP A 66 4.57 -6.03 18.18
C ASP A 66 3.70 -5.54 19.34
N VAL A 67 2.64 -6.28 19.63
CA VAL A 67 1.75 -6.02 20.77
C VAL A 67 2.42 -6.33 22.11
N ASN A 68 3.52 -7.08 22.11
CA ASN A 68 4.22 -7.54 23.31
C ASN A 68 5.44 -6.69 23.73
N ASP A 69 5.75 -5.61 23.01
CA ASP A 69 6.78 -4.62 23.39
C ASP A 69 6.21 -3.51 24.31
#